data_AF-A0A3B3ZTV2-F1
#
_entry.id   AF-A0A3B3ZTV2-F1
#
_cell.length_a   1.000
_cell.length_b   1.000
_cell.length_c   1.000
_cell.angle_alpha   90.00
_cell.angle_beta   90.00
_cell.angle_gamma   90.00
#
_symmetry.space_group_name_H-M   'P 1'
#
loop_
_entity.id
_entity.type
_entity.pdbx_description
1 polymer ?
#
loop_
_entity_poly.entity_id
_entity_poly.type
_entity_poly.pdbx_seq_one_letter_code
_entity_poly.pdbx_strand_id
1 'polypeptide(L)'
;LWRGPLPALAAGACLHCEGNCSGFQPHSWRKVCTSCGCNSIDHITTEAEEDQRMGRLLSDTPCGHMTQKVKGGGGLRLYKRNRLIVTNPHVSRKDPSFSTTAYQWAPSTTHKLAVQFMGLLPQQCRPISGTQGALERSRQLQIQLPVYDQDPMNTLHPRPLM
;
A
#
# COMPACT_ATOMS: atom_id res chain seq x y z
N LEU A 1 -12.75 -22.76 2.91
CA LEU A 1 -12.12 -23.25 1.66
C LEU A 1 -10.75 -22.60 1.55
N TRP A 2 -9.72 -23.32 1.98
CA TRP A 2 -8.33 -22.85 1.98
C TRP A 2 -7.85 -22.74 0.54
N ARG A 3 -7.43 -21.54 0.10
CA ARG A 3 -6.57 -21.41 -1.09
C ARG A 3 -5.15 -21.33 -0.56
N GLY A 4 -4.27 -22.17 -1.09
CA GLY A 4 -2.86 -22.27 -0.73
C GLY A 4 -2.07 -21.00 -1.05
N PRO A 5 -0.73 -21.06 -1.12
CA PRO A 5 0.08 -19.93 -1.53
C PRO A 5 -0.48 -19.33 -2.82
N LEU A 6 -0.79 -18.03 -2.80
CA LEU A 6 -1.25 -17.31 -3.98
C LEU A 6 -0.26 -17.59 -5.12
N PRO A 7 -0.71 -18.07 -6.29
CA PRO A 7 0.18 -18.16 -7.45
C PRO A 7 0.79 -16.78 -7.68
N ALA A 8 2.01 -16.74 -8.24
CA ALA A 8 2.69 -15.51 -8.60
C ALA A 8 1.91 -14.79 -9.72
N LEU A 9 0.79 -14.17 -9.34
CA LEU A 9 -0.03 -13.34 -10.18
C LEU A 9 0.74 -12.06 -10.46
N ALA A 10 0.81 -11.69 -11.74
CA ALA A 10 1.52 -10.50 -12.19
C ALA A 10 0.93 -9.23 -11.57
N ALA A 11 1.75 -8.18 -11.46
CA ALA A 11 1.28 -6.84 -11.10
C ALA A 11 0.09 -6.42 -11.99
N GLY A 12 -0.96 -5.89 -11.38
CA GLY A 12 -2.21 -5.51 -12.05
C GLY A 12 -3.24 -6.64 -12.21
N ALA A 13 -2.87 -7.90 -11.97
CA ALA A 13 -3.78 -9.03 -12.11
C ALA A 13 -4.93 -8.98 -11.10
N CYS A 14 -6.14 -9.29 -11.56
CA CYS A 14 -7.30 -9.41 -10.70
C CYS A 14 -7.41 -10.81 -10.11
N LEU A 15 -7.73 -10.87 -8.82
CA LEU A 15 -7.91 -12.10 -8.04
C LEU A 15 -9.22 -12.83 -8.38
N HIS A 16 -10.14 -12.19 -9.09
CA HIS A 16 -11.48 -12.72 -9.37
C HIS A 16 -11.84 -12.81 -10.86
N CYS A 17 -11.24 -11.99 -11.74
CA CYS A 17 -11.69 -11.88 -13.14
C CYS A 17 -11.10 -12.96 -14.08
N GLU A 18 -10.26 -13.87 -13.59
CA GLU A 18 -9.59 -14.92 -14.39
C GLU A 18 -8.93 -14.42 -15.69
N GLY A 19 -8.43 -13.17 -15.68
CA GLY A 19 -7.78 -12.54 -16.83
C GLY A 19 -8.71 -11.77 -17.78
N ASN A 20 -9.99 -11.61 -17.44
CA ASN A 20 -10.94 -10.76 -18.19
C ASN A 20 -10.63 -9.24 -18.12
N CYS A 21 -9.50 -8.88 -17.52
CA CYS A 21 -9.06 -7.53 -17.27
C CYS A 21 -7.52 -7.48 -17.27
N SER A 22 -6.92 -6.52 -17.98
CA SER A 22 -5.46 -6.37 -18.13
C SER A 22 -4.80 -5.55 -17.00
N GLY A 23 -5.60 -5.11 -16.04
CA GLY A 23 -5.22 -4.17 -14.99
C GLY A 23 -6.46 -3.50 -14.41
N PHE A 24 -6.32 -2.83 -13.26
CA PHE A 24 -7.44 -2.06 -12.71
C PHE A 24 -7.70 -0.82 -13.56
N GLN A 25 -8.88 -0.76 -14.18
CA GLN A 25 -9.37 0.41 -14.92
C GLN A 25 -10.50 1.06 -14.13
N PRO A 26 -10.26 2.18 -13.43
CA PRO A 26 -11.25 2.75 -12.52
C PRO A 26 -12.50 3.20 -13.27
N HIS A 27 -13.66 2.79 -12.78
CA HIS A 27 -14.91 3.36 -13.25
C HIS A 27 -15.02 4.82 -12.83
N SER A 28 -15.53 5.66 -13.73
CA SER A 28 -15.80 7.09 -13.49
C SER A 28 -16.74 7.42 -12.32
N TRP A 29 -17.41 6.45 -11.67
CA TRP A 29 -18.34 6.70 -10.54
C TRP A 29 -18.43 5.59 -9.49
N ARG A 30 -17.72 4.48 -9.69
CA ARG A 30 -17.75 3.34 -8.76
C ARG A 30 -16.33 2.89 -8.46
N LYS A 31 -16.09 2.34 -7.26
CA LYS A 31 -14.78 1.76 -6.84
C LYS A 31 -14.50 0.39 -7.48
N VAL A 32 -14.85 0.23 -8.76
CA VAL A 32 -14.76 -1.04 -9.49
C VAL A 32 -14.08 -0.86 -10.83
N CYS A 33 -13.58 -1.96 -11.38
CA CYS A 33 -12.96 -2.03 -12.67
C CYS A 33 -14.02 -1.96 -13.77
N THR A 34 -13.81 -1.14 -14.80
CA THR A 34 -14.73 -1.06 -15.95
C THR A 34 -14.77 -2.35 -16.77
N SER A 35 -13.66 -3.11 -16.83
CA SER A 35 -13.55 -4.33 -17.63
C SER A 35 -14.15 -5.57 -16.96
N CYS A 36 -14.02 -5.70 -15.63
CA CYS A 36 -14.44 -6.91 -14.91
C CYS A 36 -15.42 -6.66 -13.76
N GLY A 37 -15.69 -5.42 -13.37
CA GLY A 37 -16.58 -5.08 -12.25
C GLY A 37 -16.01 -5.42 -10.86
N CYS A 38 -14.83 -6.03 -10.76
CA CYS A 38 -14.16 -6.30 -9.48
C CYS A 38 -13.70 -5.01 -8.81
N ASN A 39 -13.58 -5.00 -7.48
CA ASN A 39 -13.17 -3.81 -6.74
C ASN A 39 -11.68 -3.53 -6.98
N SER A 40 -11.25 -2.27 -6.85
CA SER A 40 -9.82 -1.88 -6.97
C SER A 40 -8.89 -2.72 -6.11
N ILE A 41 -9.39 -3.18 -4.97
CA ILE A 41 -8.66 -4.02 -4.04
C ILE A 41 -8.42 -5.46 -4.53
N ASP A 42 -9.28 -5.93 -5.42
CA ASP A 42 -9.16 -7.27 -5.97
C ASP A 42 -8.09 -7.31 -7.06
N HIS A 43 -7.52 -6.15 -7.43
CA HIS A 43 -6.39 -6.04 -8.32
C HIS A 43 -5.09 -5.92 -7.52
N ILE A 44 -4.19 -6.86 -7.77
CA ILE A 44 -2.87 -6.89 -7.15
C ILE A 44 -2.11 -5.66 -7.59
N THR A 45 -1.75 -4.81 -6.65
CA THR A 45 -0.86 -3.66 -6.89
C THR A 45 0.46 -3.93 -6.20
N THR A 46 1.56 -3.63 -6.87
CA THR A 46 2.89 -3.73 -6.25
C THR A 46 3.18 -2.53 -5.37
N GLU A 47 4.08 -2.72 -4.40
CA GLU A 47 4.55 -1.64 -3.55
C GLU A 47 5.11 -0.46 -4.36
N ALA A 48 5.79 -0.74 -5.47
CA ALA A 48 6.37 0.28 -6.34
C ALA A 48 5.30 1.12 -7.05
N GLU A 49 4.26 0.49 -7.59
CA GLU A 49 3.15 1.18 -8.27
C GLU A 49 2.36 2.05 -7.28
N GLU A 50 2.10 1.53 -6.08
CA GLU A 50 1.50 2.29 -4.99
C GLU A 50 2.37 3.48 -4.57
N ASP A 51 3.69 3.30 -4.41
CA ASP A 51 4.60 4.40 -4.06
C ASP A 51 4.64 5.47 -5.14
N GLN A 52 4.58 5.06 -6.41
CA GLN A 52 4.53 5.98 -7.52
C GLN A 52 3.23 6.78 -7.54
N ARG A 53 2.10 6.12 -7.31
CA ARG A 53 0.78 6.75 -7.22
C ARG A 53 0.73 7.76 -6.07
N MET A 54 1.13 7.34 -4.87
CA MET A 54 1.20 8.21 -3.69
C MET A 54 2.23 9.33 -3.87
N GLY A 55 3.34 9.04 -4.54
CA GLY A 55 4.35 10.02 -4.91
C GLY A 55 3.74 11.16 -5.72
N ARG A 56 2.98 10.85 -6.77
CA ARG A 56 2.28 11.87 -7.57
C ARG A 56 1.29 12.68 -6.75
N LEU A 57 0.47 12.02 -5.93
CA LEU A 57 -0.55 12.68 -5.09
C LEU A 57 0.04 13.70 -4.12
N LEU A 58 1.17 13.36 -3.49
CA LEU A 58 1.75 14.18 -2.44
C LEU A 58 2.72 15.25 -2.97
N SER A 59 3.25 15.09 -4.19
CA SER A 59 4.37 15.88 -4.72
C SER A 59 4.16 17.39 -4.64
N ASP A 60 2.97 17.86 -5.00
CA ASP A 60 2.64 19.30 -5.07
C ASP A 60 1.84 19.80 -3.86
N THR A 61 1.80 19.00 -2.79
CA THR A 61 1.08 19.29 -1.55
C THR A 61 2.06 19.70 -0.43
N PRO A 62 1.56 20.23 0.71
CA PRO A 62 2.39 20.40 1.92
C PRO A 62 3.05 19.09 2.40
N CYS A 63 2.53 17.93 1.99
CA CYS A 63 3.09 16.62 2.27
C CYS A 63 4.19 16.18 1.29
N GLY A 64 4.64 17.03 0.37
CA GLY A 64 5.65 16.70 -0.63
C GLY A 64 6.99 16.23 -0.03
N HIS A 65 7.30 16.64 1.21
CA HIS A 65 8.45 16.16 1.97
C HIS A 65 8.43 14.64 2.23
N MET A 66 7.26 14.00 2.17
CA MET A 66 7.08 12.56 2.28
C MET A 66 7.41 11.81 0.99
N THR A 67 7.91 12.48 -0.05
CA THR A 67 8.25 11.87 -1.33
C THR A 67 9.73 12.06 -1.66
N GLN A 68 10.31 11.12 -2.38
CA GLN A 68 11.69 11.15 -2.84
C GLN A 68 11.75 11.24 -4.36
N LYS A 69 12.60 12.15 -4.89
CA LYS A 69 12.88 12.23 -6.33
C LYS A 69 13.74 11.03 -6.77
N VAL A 70 13.36 10.42 -7.88
CA VAL A 70 14.13 9.33 -8.50
C VAL A 70 15.20 9.94 -9.42
N LYS A 71 16.47 9.60 -9.19
CA LYS A 71 17.58 10.07 -10.03
C LYS A 71 17.42 9.51 -11.45
N GLY A 72 17.48 10.39 -12.46
CA GLY A 72 17.29 10.01 -13.87
C GLY A 72 15.85 9.68 -14.26
N GLY A 73 14.89 9.80 -13.34
CA GLY A 73 13.48 9.45 -13.58
C GLY A 73 12.63 10.54 -14.22
N GLY A 74 13.22 11.52 -14.90
CA GLY A 74 12.45 12.57 -15.59
C GLY A 74 11.50 13.39 -14.71
N GLY A 75 11.83 13.59 -13.44
CA GLY A 75 10.96 14.28 -12.48
C GLY A 75 10.05 13.37 -11.65
N LEU A 76 10.11 12.04 -11.86
CA LEU A 76 9.35 11.08 -11.07
C LEU A 76 9.66 11.16 -9.57
N ARG A 77 8.61 11.14 -8.75
CA ARG A 77 8.68 11.09 -7.29
C ARG A 77 7.96 9.84 -6.77
N LEU A 78 8.57 9.20 -5.79
CA LEU A 78 8.02 8.03 -5.10
C LEU A 78 7.69 8.40 -3.66
N TYR A 79 6.63 7.84 -3.10
CA TYR A 79 6.33 7.94 -1.68
C TYR A 79 7.42 7.27 -0.85
N LYS A 80 7.90 7.97 0.18
CA LYS A 80 8.83 7.43 1.16
C LYS A 80 8.03 6.66 2.22
N ARG A 81 7.76 5.38 1.98
CA ARG A 81 7.06 4.52 2.95
C ARG A 81 7.77 4.52 4.31
N ASN A 82 7.01 4.84 5.34
CA ASN A 82 7.44 4.66 6.72
C ASN A 82 7.22 3.19 7.12
N ARG A 83 8.30 2.41 7.17
CA ARG A 83 8.31 1.00 7.59
C ARG A 83 8.96 0.89 8.96
N LEU A 84 8.45 -0.01 9.80
CA LEU A 84 9.07 -0.32 11.09
C LEU A 84 9.83 -1.63 10.97
N ILE A 85 11.13 -1.61 11.28
CA ILE A 85 11.94 -2.81 11.42
C ILE A 85 12.22 -3.00 12.92
N VAL A 86 11.84 -4.17 13.43
CA VAL A 86 12.03 -4.55 14.83
C VAL A 86 12.95 -5.76 14.88
N THR A 87 14.12 -5.60 15.49
CA THR A 87 15.03 -6.71 15.77
C THR A 87 14.80 -7.18 17.19
N ASN A 88 14.31 -8.40 17.35
CA ASN A 88 14.13 -9.04 18.64
C ASN A 88 15.35 -9.92 18.93
N PRO A 89 16.21 -9.52 19.90
CA PRO A 89 17.31 -10.35 20.34
C PRO A 89 16.75 -11.57 21.10
N HIS A 90 17.18 -12.75 20.72
CA HIS A 90 16.91 -14.00 21.40
C HIS A 90 18.22 -14.49 22.02
N VAL A 91 18.41 -14.16 23.30
CA VAL A 91 19.58 -14.58 24.06
C VAL A 91 19.36 -16.01 24.54
N SER A 92 19.85 -17.00 23.78
CA SER A 92 20.06 -18.34 24.32
C SER A 92 21.45 -18.43 24.92
N ARG A 93 21.62 -19.17 26.02
CA ARG A 93 22.92 -19.36 26.70
C ARG A 93 24.03 -19.91 25.78
N LYS A 94 23.69 -20.46 24.61
CA LYS A 94 24.63 -21.13 23.71
C LYS A 94 24.86 -20.43 22.37
N ASP A 95 23.96 -19.54 21.96
CA ASP A 95 24.08 -18.73 20.74
C ASP A 95 23.11 -17.54 20.79
N PRO A 96 23.58 -16.27 20.75
CA PRO A 96 22.70 -15.13 20.63
C PRO A 96 22.15 -15.06 19.20
N SER A 97 20.86 -15.36 19.02
CA SER A 97 20.18 -15.22 17.74
C SER A 97 19.34 -13.93 17.70
N PHE A 98 19.10 -13.38 16.52
CA PHE A 98 18.29 -12.18 16.33
C PHE A 98 17.20 -12.49 15.31
N SER A 99 15.93 -12.20 15.65
CA SER A 99 14.84 -12.27 14.67
C SER A 99 14.44 -10.86 14.24
N THR A 100 14.40 -10.62 12.94
CA THR A 100 14.01 -9.33 12.37
C THR A 100 12.58 -9.42 11.87
N THR A 101 11.69 -8.62 12.45
CA THR A 101 10.30 -8.44 11.98
C THR A 101 10.19 -7.14 11.20
N ALA A 102 9.76 -7.24 9.94
CA ALA A 102 9.49 -6.07 9.10
C ALA A 102 7.98 -5.79 9.06
N TYR A 103 7.59 -4.57 9.41
CA TYR A 103 6.24 -4.05 9.25
C TYR A 103 6.16 -3.17 8.02
N GLN A 104 5.09 -3.32 7.24
CA GLN A 104 4.90 -2.60 5.99
C GLN A 104 4.46 -1.14 6.19
N TRP A 105 4.02 -0.79 7.40
CA TRP A 105 3.64 0.56 7.77
C TRP A 105 4.01 0.84 9.23
N ALA A 106 4.34 2.10 9.52
CA ALA A 106 4.50 2.64 10.86
C ALA A 106 3.84 4.02 10.99
N PRO A 107 3.25 4.35 12.15
CA PRO A 107 2.78 5.71 12.41
C PRO A 107 3.95 6.70 12.38
N SER A 108 3.66 7.96 12.02
CA SER A 108 4.64 9.04 12.03
C SER A 108 4.96 9.44 13.48
N THR A 109 5.87 8.71 14.11
CA THR A 109 6.27 8.88 15.51
C THR A 109 7.67 8.29 15.75
N THR A 110 8.16 8.34 17.00
CA THR A 110 9.43 7.75 17.38
C THR A 110 9.40 6.22 17.27
N HIS A 111 10.56 5.59 17.01
CA HIS A 111 10.66 4.13 16.89
C HIS A 111 10.08 3.40 18.12
N LYS A 112 10.38 3.88 19.33
CA LYS A 112 9.85 3.32 20.60
C LYS A 112 8.32 3.34 20.65
N LEU A 113 7.70 4.46 20.30
CA LEU A 113 6.24 4.58 20.31
C LEU A 113 5.60 3.74 19.21
N ALA A 114 6.23 3.65 18.03
CA ALA A 114 5.77 2.80 16.95
C ALA A 114 5.79 1.31 17.36
N VAL A 115 6.86 0.84 18.02
CA VAL A 115 6.94 -0.52 18.56
C VAL A 115 5.82 -0.79 19.57
N GLN A 116 5.60 0.13 20.52
CA GLN A 116 4.53 0.00 21.50
C GLN A 116 3.15 -0.06 20.83
N PHE A 117 2.89 0.83 19.89
CA PHE A 117 1.65 0.85 19.12
C PHE A 117 1.39 -0.48 18.41
N MET A 118 2.40 -1.04 17.73
CA MET A 118 2.26 -2.35 17.06
C MET A 118 1.98 -3.48 18.06
N GLY A 119 2.51 -3.38 19.28
CA GLY A 119 2.22 -4.32 20.37
C GLY A 119 0.76 -4.31 20.82
N LEU A 120 0.10 -3.15 20.77
CA LEU A 120 -1.31 -2.98 21.15
C LEU A 120 -2.29 -3.53 20.10
N LEU A 121 -1.85 -3.71 18.85
CA LEU A 121 -2.68 -4.32 17.82
C LEU A 121 -2.83 -5.83 18.05
N PRO A 122 -4.04 -6.41 17.83
CA PRO A 122 -4.22 -7.85 17.75
C PRO A 122 -3.23 -8.47 16.75
N GLN A 123 -2.65 -9.63 17.08
CA GLN A 123 -1.57 -10.24 16.30
C GLN A 123 -1.94 -10.42 14.82
N GLN A 124 -3.18 -10.83 14.55
CA GLN A 124 -3.72 -11.05 13.21
C GLN A 124 -3.91 -9.76 12.39
N CYS A 125 -3.99 -8.61 13.06
CA CYS A 125 -4.17 -7.30 12.43
C CYS A 125 -2.86 -6.53 12.25
N ARG A 126 -1.74 -7.06 12.76
CA ARG A 126 -0.44 -6.40 12.64
C ARG A 126 0.02 -6.41 11.18
N PRO A 127 0.45 -5.27 10.63
CA PRO A 127 0.85 -5.17 9.24
C PRO A 127 2.28 -5.68 9.00
N ILE A 128 2.55 -6.92 9.41
CA ILE A 128 3.84 -7.58 9.21
C ILE A 128 3.94 -8.01 7.75
N SER A 129 5.06 -7.69 7.09
CA SER A 129 5.28 -8.00 5.67
C SER A 129 5.00 -9.47 5.38
N GLY A 130 4.19 -9.73 4.35
CA GLY A 130 3.82 -11.09 3.93
C GLY A 130 2.71 -11.77 4.75
N THR A 131 2.14 -11.09 5.75
CA THR A 131 1.03 -11.63 6.56
C THR A 131 -0.34 -11.11 6.11
N GLN A 132 -1.41 -11.80 6.52
CA GLN A 132 -2.79 -11.37 6.28
C GLN A 132 -3.07 -9.96 6.87
N GLY A 133 -2.46 -9.60 7.99
CA GLY A 133 -2.63 -8.28 8.59
C GLY A 133 -2.06 -7.16 7.72
N ALA A 134 -1.00 -7.41 6.94
CA ALA A 134 -0.49 -6.44 5.96
C ALA A 134 -1.46 -6.25 4.78
N LEU A 135 -2.02 -7.35 4.27
CA LEU A 135 -3.04 -7.30 3.22
C LEU A 135 -4.29 -6.56 3.68
N GLU A 136 -4.81 -6.88 4.87
CA GLU A 136 -5.99 -6.20 5.43
C GLU A 136 -5.71 -4.72 5.71
N ARG A 137 -4.49 -4.36 6.12
CA ARG A 137 -4.14 -2.96 6.25
C ARG A 137 -4.15 -2.23 4.89
N SER A 138 -3.56 -2.81 3.86
CA SER A 138 -3.58 -2.22 2.51
C SER A 138 -5.02 -2.06 2.01
N ARG A 139 -5.84 -3.10 2.22
CA ARG A 139 -7.29 -3.10 1.99
C ARG A 139 -7.98 -1.88 2.59
N GLN A 140 -7.79 -1.67 3.89
CA GLN A 140 -8.42 -0.57 4.61
C GLN A 140 -7.96 0.79 4.07
N LEU A 141 -6.67 0.96 3.77
CA LEU A 141 -6.15 2.21 3.19
C LEU A 141 -6.81 2.56 1.86
N GLN A 142 -7.07 1.57 1.02
CA GLN A 142 -7.73 1.80 -0.27
C GLN A 142 -9.20 2.15 -0.14
N ILE A 143 -9.85 1.74 0.96
CA ILE A 143 -11.24 2.12 1.28
C ILE A 143 -11.31 3.58 1.73
N GLN A 144 -10.33 4.05 2.52
CA GLN A 144 -10.32 5.40 3.11
C GLN A 144 -10.33 6.51 2.07
N LEU A 145 -9.66 6.33 0.92
CA LEU A 145 -9.63 7.33 -0.14
C LEU A 145 -10.80 7.12 -1.12
N PRO A 146 -11.60 8.16 -1.42
CA PRO A 146 -12.46 8.16 -2.60
C PRO A 146 -11.66 7.82 -3.86
N VAL A 147 -12.31 7.20 -4.85
CA VAL A 147 -11.63 6.78 -6.11
C VAL A 147 -11.03 7.98 -6.84
N TYR A 148 -11.70 9.12 -6.78
CA TYR A 148 -11.27 10.36 -7.44
C TYR A 148 -10.06 11.01 -6.78
N ASP A 149 -9.85 10.75 -5.50
CA ASP A 149 -8.73 11.27 -4.72
C ASP A 149 -7.43 10.50 -5.00
N GLN A 150 -7.46 9.50 -5.91
CA GLN A 150 -6.30 8.69 -6.28
C GLN A 150 -5.48 9.29 -7.44
N ASP A 151 -5.96 10.36 -8.08
CA ASP A 151 -5.23 11.11 -9.11
C ASP A 151 -5.47 12.61 -8.96
N PRO A 152 -4.42 13.45 -8.81
CA PRO A 152 -4.57 14.91 -8.75
C PRO A 152 -5.35 15.47 -9.94
N MET A 153 -5.21 14.87 -11.12
CA MET A 153 -5.84 15.35 -12.35
C MET A 153 -7.35 15.05 -12.38
N ASN A 154 -7.82 14.07 -11.62
CA ASN A 154 -9.25 13.74 -11.54
C ASN A 154 -10.03 14.67 -10.59
N THR A 155 -9.34 15.44 -9.75
CA THR A 155 -9.96 16.41 -8.83
C THR A 155 -10.28 17.75 -9.50
N LEU A 156 -9.62 18.05 -10.62
CA LEU A 156 -9.84 19.24 -11.43
C LEU A 156 -10.89 18.95 -12.52
N HIS A 157 -12.16 18.89 -12.13
CA HIS A 157 -13.20 19.31 -13.06
C HIS A 157 -13.29 20.84 -12.97
N PRO A 158 -12.78 21.61 -13.95
CA PRO A 158 -13.31 22.94 -14.13
C PRO A 158 -14.77 22.73 -14.55
N ARG A 159 -15.73 22.94 -13.64
CA ARG A 159 -17.07 23.26 -14.10
C ARG A 159 -16.92 24.64 -14.76
N PRO A 160 -17.09 24.79 -16.09
CA PRO A 160 -17.39 26.11 -16.59
C PRO A 160 -18.74 26.47 -16.00
N LEU A 161 -18.77 27.55 -15.24
CA LEU A 161 -20.03 28.24 -14.94
C LEU A 161 -20.55 28.71 -16.30
N MET A 162 -21.60 28.06 -16.79
CA MET A 162 -22.55 28.70 -17.70
C MET A 162 -23.50 29.56 -16.89
#